data_AF-A0A8S2XXS7-F1
#
_entry.id   AF-A0A8S2XXS7-F1
#
_cell.length_a   1.000
_cell.length_b   1.000
_cell.length_c   1.000
_cell.angle_alpha   90.00
_cell.angle_beta   90.00
_cell.angle_gamma   90.00
#
_symmetry.space_group_name_H-M   'P 1'
#
loop_
_entity.id
_entity.type
_entity.pdbx_description
1 polymer ?
#
loop_
_entity_poly.entity_id
_entity_poly.type
_entity_poly.pdbx_seq_one_letter_code
_entity_poly.pdbx_strand_id
1 'polypeptide(L)'
;MNNDRKTKLEFKDAFNAVCAYARSTIEAYDKWVQNHYEFQVWQHFYDLGRQKDHWAKELINMTHTRKAKPNMVLCEKKISQLTSECFDANNIIA
;
A
#
# COMPACT_ATOMS: atom_id res chain seq x y z
N MET A 1 41.78 -9.89 -23.15
CA MET A 1 40.37 -9.48 -23.40
C MET A 1 40.34 -7.98 -23.65
N ASN A 2 39.73 -7.56 -24.77
CA ASN A 2 39.79 -6.18 -25.26
C ASN A 2 39.05 -5.22 -24.31
N ASN A 3 39.69 -4.12 -23.91
CA ASN A 3 39.22 -3.20 -22.85
C ASN A 3 37.81 -2.64 -23.16
N ASP A 4 37.53 -2.41 -24.45
CA ASP A 4 36.23 -1.96 -24.97
C ASP A 4 35.07 -2.93 -24.67
N ARG A 5 35.32 -4.25 -24.69
CA ARG A 5 34.29 -5.25 -24.38
C ARG A 5 33.95 -5.27 -22.89
N LYS A 6 34.93 -4.99 -22.03
CA LYS A 6 34.75 -4.92 -20.57
C LYS A 6 33.91 -3.68 -20.20
N THR A 7 34.25 -2.52 -20.76
CA THR A 7 33.51 -1.27 -20.52
C THR A 7 32.06 -1.34 -21.02
N LYS A 8 31.82 -1.97 -22.16
CA LYS A 8 30.45 -2.20 -22.67
C LYS A 8 29.62 -3.11 -21.76
N LEU A 9 30.24 -4.12 -21.15
CA LEU A 9 29.58 -5.02 -20.21
C LEU A 9 29.23 -4.29 -18.91
N GLU A 10 30.17 -3.54 -18.35
CA GLU A 10 29.96 -2.73 -17.15
C GLU A 10 28.84 -1.69 -17.34
N PHE A 11 28.81 -1.02 -18.50
CA PHE A 11 27.73 -0.09 -18.82
C PHE A 11 26.37 -0.79 -18.91
N LYS A 12 26.31 -1.97 -19.55
CA LYS A 12 25.07 -2.74 -19.67
C LYS A 12 24.54 -3.16 -18.30
N ASP A 13 25.42 -3.62 -17.41
CA ASP A 13 25.04 -4.06 -16.08
C ASP A 13 24.56 -2.88 -15.23
N ALA A 14 25.24 -1.73 -15.30
CA ALA A 14 24.81 -0.50 -14.66
C ALA A 14 23.44 -0.03 -15.18
N PHE A 15 23.23 -0.03 -16.49
CA PHE A 15 21.94 0.33 -17.09
C PHE A 15 20.82 -0.59 -16.62
N ASN A 16 21.04 -1.90 -16.62
CA ASN A 16 20.06 -2.87 -16.13
C ASN A 16 19.71 -2.67 -14.66
N ALA A 17 20.70 -2.36 -13.82
CA ALA A 17 20.48 -2.07 -12.40
C ALA A 17 19.61 -0.82 -12.22
N VAL A 18 19.87 0.26 -12.97
CA VAL A 18 19.03 1.47 -12.94
C VAL A 18 17.60 1.17 -13.40
N CYS A 19 17.42 0.42 -14.48
CA CYS A 19 16.08 0.04 -14.95
C CYS A 19 15.33 -0.83 -13.93
N ALA A 20 16.02 -1.75 -13.25
CA ALA A 20 15.43 -2.57 -12.21
C ALA A 20 14.96 -1.72 -11.02
N TYR A 21 15.81 -0.79 -10.56
CA TYR A 21 15.47 0.15 -9.50
C TYR A 21 14.27 1.02 -9.88
N ALA A 22 14.27 1.62 -11.08
CA ALA A 22 13.17 2.46 -11.54
C ALA A 22 11.83 1.71 -11.57
N ARG A 23 11.83 0.45 -12.00
CA ARG A 23 10.61 -0.39 -11.97
C ARG A 23 10.14 -0.65 -10.54
N SER A 24 11.03 -1.06 -9.64
CA SER A 24 10.64 -1.33 -8.25
C SER A 24 10.08 -0.10 -7.54
N THR A 25 10.64 1.09 -7.81
CA THR A 25 10.15 2.33 -7.22
C THR A 25 8.78 2.73 -7.77
N ILE A 26 8.54 2.56 -9.07
CA ILE A 26 7.23 2.82 -9.68
C ILE A 26 6.17 1.87 -9.09
N GLU A 27 6.48 0.57 -9.03
CA GLU A 27 5.58 -0.44 -8.47
C GLU A 27 5.26 -0.17 -6.99
N ALA A 28 6.27 0.22 -6.20
CA ALA A 28 6.08 0.61 -4.81
C ALA A 28 5.21 1.87 -4.67
N TYR A 29 5.42 2.87 -5.52
CA TYR A 29 4.62 4.10 -5.51
C TYR A 29 3.14 3.83 -5.85
N ASP A 30 2.88 3.06 -6.90
CA ASP A 30 1.50 2.69 -7.28
C ASP A 30 0.80 1.95 -6.14
N LYS A 31 1.52 1.02 -5.48
CA LYS A 31 1.01 0.29 -4.33
C LYS A 31 0.74 1.21 -3.14
N TRP A 32 1.63 2.17 -2.88
CA TRP A 32 1.45 3.16 -1.83
C TRP A 32 0.19 3.99 -2.06
N VAL A 33 -0.01 4.52 -3.27
CA VAL A 33 -1.19 5.33 -3.61
C VAL A 33 -2.48 4.55 -3.40
N GLN A 34 -2.53 3.30 -3.86
CA GLN A 34 -3.70 2.44 -3.67
C GLN A 34 -4.00 2.19 -2.19
N ASN A 35 -2.98 1.80 -1.43
CA ASN A 35 -3.11 1.51 -0.01
C ASN A 35 -3.49 2.74 0.80
N HIS A 36 -2.95 3.92 0.44
CA HIS A 36 -3.29 5.18 1.07
C HIS A 36 -4.75 5.57 0.82
N TYR A 37 -5.23 5.40 -0.41
CA TYR A 37 -6.64 5.63 -0.72
C TYR A 37 -7.55 4.67 0.06
N GLU A 38 -7.24 3.38 0.07
CA GLU A 38 -8.03 2.39 0.81
C GLU A 38 -8.03 2.70 2.33
N PHE A 39 -6.90 3.15 2.88
CA PHE A 39 -6.80 3.59 4.27
C PHE A 39 -7.79 4.71 4.58
N GLN A 40 -7.88 5.73 3.71
CA GLN A 40 -8.81 6.85 3.89
C GLN A 40 -10.27 6.38 3.88
N VAL A 41 -10.62 5.41 3.02
CA VAL A 41 -11.96 4.82 2.98
C VAL A 41 -12.29 4.09 4.28
N TRP A 42 -11.39 3.24 4.79
CA TRP A 42 -11.60 2.53 6.05
C TRP A 42 -11.66 3.46 7.25
N GLN A 43 -10.85 4.52 7.26
CA GLN A 43 -10.90 5.57 8.27
C GLN A 43 -12.27 6.28 8.25
N HIS A 44 -12.78 6.60 7.06
CA HIS A 44 -14.10 7.20 6.92
C HIS A 44 -15.22 6.28 7.45
N PHE A 45 -15.14 4.97 7.16
CA PHE A 45 -16.11 4.01 7.70
C PHE A 45 -16.06 3.92 9.22
N TYR A 46 -14.87 3.94 9.81
CA TYR A 46 -14.70 3.97 11.26
C TYR A 46 -15.35 5.23 11.86
N ASP A 47 -15.11 6.39 11.26
CA ASP A 47 -15.64 7.66 11.74
C ASP A 47 -17.17 7.74 11.61
N LEU A 48 -17.75 7.25 10.51
CA LEU A 48 -19.20 7.15 10.34
C LEU A 48 -19.84 6.29 11.43
N GLY A 49 -19.25 5.12 11.69
CA GLY A 49 -19.76 4.20 12.71
C GLY A 49 -19.61 4.74 14.13
N ARG A 50 -18.46 5.35 14.44
CA ARG A 50 -18.15 5.89 15.75
C ARG A 50 -18.95 7.15 16.08
N GLN A 51 -19.12 8.05 15.11
CA GLN A 51 -19.69 9.39 15.36
C GLN A 51 -21.18 9.47 15.03
N LYS A 52 -21.67 8.67 14.08
CA LYS A 52 -23.04 8.78 13.55
C LYS A 52 -23.86 7.51 13.74
N ASP A 53 -23.32 6.48 14.39
CA ASP A 53 -23.89 5.13 14.48
C ASP A 53 -24.35 4.59 13.11
N HIS A 54 -23.62 4.98 12.06
CA HIS A 54 -23.94 4.63 10.69
C HIS A 54 -22.87 3.73 10.11
N TRP A 55 -23.26 2.50 9.77
CA TRP A 55 -22.36 1.48 9.23
C TRP A 55 -22.53 1.34 7.73
N ALA A 56 -21.42 1.45 7.00
CA ALA A 56 -21.38 1.17 5.57
C ALA A 56 -21.92 -0.24 5.27
N LYS A 57 -22.61 -0.39 4.13
CA LYS A 57 -23.23 -1.68 3.76
C LYS A 57 -22.17 -2.76 3.56
N GLU A 58 -21.03 -2.38 3.00
CA GLU A 58 -19.85 -3.22 2.78
C GLU A 58 -19.34 -3.82 4.09
N LEU A 59 -19.26 -3.00 5.14
CA LEU A 59 -18.88 -3.45 6.49
C LEU A 59 -19.88 -4.48 7.04
N ILE A 60 -21.17 -4.18 6.95
CA ILE A 60 -22.23 -5.07 7.43
C ILE A 60 -22.21 -6.39 6.65
N ASN A 61 -21.94 -6.35 5.34
CA ASN A 61 -21.82 -7.54 4.52
C ASN A 61 -20.63 -8.41 4.91
N MET A 62 -19.51 -7.81 5.33
CA MET A 62 -18.31 -8.52 5.78
C MET A 62 -18.44 -9.10 7.19
N THR A 63 -19.08 -8.38 8.11
CA THR A 63 -19.21 -8.82 9.52
C THR A 63 -20.51 -9.55 9.80
N HIS A 64 -21.46 -9.53 8.85
CA HIS A 64 -22.82 -10.02 9.00
C HIS A 64 -23.58 -9.41 10.19
N THR A 65 -23.19 -8.21 10.64
CA THR A 65 -23.80 -7.56 11.80
C THR A 65 -23.74 -6.03 11.76
N ARG A 66 -24.69 -5.39 12.43
CA ARG A 66 -24.72 -3.93 12.66
C ARG A 66 -24.13 -3.52 14.01
N LYS A 67 -23.64 -4.48 14.80
CA LYS A 67 -23.06 -4.19 16.11
C LYS A 67 -21.78 -3.38 15.94
N ALA A 68 -21.64 -2.31 16.73
CA ALA A 68 -20.49 -1.41 16.63
C ALA A 68 -19.14 -2.11 16.87
N LYS A 69 -19.03 -2.87 17.97
CA LYS A 69 -17.76 -3.53 18.36
C LYS A 69 -17.08 -4.34 17.23
N PRO A 70 -17.74 -5.33 16.59
CA PRO A 70 -17.11 -6.10 15.51
C PRO A 70 -16.76 -5.25 14.28
N ASN A 71 -17.58 -4.25 13.94
CA ASN A 71 -17.31 -3.37 12.81
C ASN A 71 -16.10 -2.46 13.07
N MET A 72 -15.99 -1.90 14.29
CA MET A 72 -14.84 -1.10 14.72
C MET A 72 -13.54 -1.92 14.68
N VAL A 73 -13.57 -3.15 15.22
CA VAL A 73 -12.39 -4.04 15.21
C VAL A 73 -11.94 -4.36 13.79
N LEU A 74 -12.88 -4.57 12.86
CA LEU A 74 -12.55 -4.82 11.45
C LEU A 74 -11.88 -3.59 10.82
N CYS A 75 -12.46 -2.40 11.01
CA CYS A 75 -11.86 -1.14 10.55
C CYS A 75 -10.46 -0.93 11.11
N GLU A 76 -10.27 -1.05 12.43
CA GLU A 76 -8.98 -0.87 13.10
C GLU A 76 -7.92 -1.83 12.54
N LYS A 77 -8.29 -3.10 12.33
CA LYS A 77 -7.40 -4.09 11.72
C LYS A 77 -6.98 -3.69 10.31
N LYS A 78 -7.92 -3.22 9.49
CA LYS A 78 -7.66 -2.80 8.10
C LYS A 78 -6.79 -1.55 8.03
N ILE A 79 -7.11 -0.55 8.86
CA ILE A 79 -6.33 0.68 9.00
C ILE A 79 -4.89 0.38 9.41
N SER A 80 -4.70 -0.48 10.42
CA SER A 80 -3.36 -0.90 10.87
C SER A 80 -2.57 -1.64 9.79
N GLN A 81 -3.20 -2.60 9.10
CA GLN A 81 -2.60 -3.31 7.97
C GLN A 81 -2.13 -2.33 6.89
N LEU A 82 -3.02 -1.45 6.41
CA LEU A 82 -2.71 -0.52 5.33
C LEU A 82 -1.64 0.50 5.73
N THR A 83 -1.60 0.90 7.00
CA THR A 83 -0.55 1.76 7.55
C THR A 83 0.82 1.09 7.46
N SER A 84 0.92 -0.18 7.84
CA SER A 84 2.16 -0.96 7.70
C SER A 84 2.58 -1.09 6.24
N GLU A 85 1.65 -1.44 5.36
CA GLU A 85 1.96 -1.61 3.93
C GLU A 85 2.38 -0.29 3.26
N CYS A 86 1.82 0.86 3.68
CA CYS A 86 2.26 2.18 3.23
C CYS A 86 3.68 2.49 3.72
N PHE A 87 4.03 2.11 4.95
CA PHE A 87 5.38 2.28 5.48
C PHE A 87 6.40 1.45 4.71
N ASP A 88 6.08 0.19 4.42
CA ASP A 88 6.94 -0.71 3.64
C ASP A 88 7.18 -0.19 2.22
N ALA A 89 6.13 0.30 1.55
CA ALA A 89 6.27 0.90 0.23
C ALA A 89 7.12 2.18 0.26
N ASN A 90 6.97 3.02 1.28
CA ASN A 90 7.79 4.22 1.45
C ASN A 90 9.28 3.90 1.63
N ASN A 91 9.64 2.79 2.26
CA ASN A 91 11.04 2.36 2.40
C ASN A 91 11.69 1.94 1.07
N ILE A 92 10.91 1.68 0.03
CA ILE A 92 11.40 1.36 -1.32
C ILE A 92 11.48 2.64 -2.18
N ILE A 93 10.63 3.62 -1.89
CA ILE A 93 10.54 4.89 -2.61
C ILE A 93 11.62 5.88 -2.14
N ALA A 94 11.85 5.96 -0.82
CA ALA A 94 12.76 6.89 -0.16
C ALA A 94 14.23 6.44 -0.20
#